data_AF-A0A9D6KMA0-F1
#
_entry.id   AF-A0A9D6KMA0-F1
#
_cell.length_a   1.000
_cell.length_b   1.000
_cell.length_c   1.000
_cell.angle_alpha   90.00
_cell.angle_beta   90.00
_cell.angle_gamma   90.00
#
_symmetry.space_group_name_H-M   'P 1'
#
loop_
_entity.id
_entity.type
_entity.pdbx_description
1 polymer ?
#
loop_
_entity_poly.entity_id
_entity_poly.type
_entity_poly.pdbx_seq_one_letter_code
_entity_poly.pdbx_strand_id
1 'polypeptide(L)'
;MQPGATELLIGIKNIIFNILLPELQSEQARGQVMYSSVLIDHLIARWEIEGPLLLEERAELRALLTQALAVLGDDARIDEALAAASDTVAGPRALAAANERMRTLVPALARALPPEGAARVQELAATIRAYIRNQHRRDQQLVAVGGLEW
;
A
#
# COMPACT_ATOMS: atom_id res chain seq x y z
N MET A 1 -8.88 -23.55 -13.67
CA MET A 1 -8.40 -22.41 -12.85
C MET A 1 -9.19 -21.18 -13.26
N GLN A 2 -9.63 -20.36 -12.30
CA GLN A 2 -10.16 -19.02 -12.61
C GLN A 2 -8.98 -18.09 -12.89
N PRO A 3 -9.04 -17.20 -13.90
CA PRO A 3 -7.99 -16.23 -14.17
C PRO A 3 -7.85 -15.27 -12.98
N GLY A 4 -6.62 -14.90 -12.65
CA GLY A 4 -6.34 -13.86 -11.68
C GLY A 4 -6.63 -12.46 -12.23
N ALA A 5 -6.47 -11.45 -11.39
CA ALA A 5 -6.75 -10.07 -11.75
C ALA A 5 -5.87 -9.56 -12.91
N THR A 6 -4.58 -9.92 -12.90
CA THR A 6 -3.65 -9.56 -13.98
C THR A 6 -4.05 -10.18 -15.31
N GLU A 7 -4.40 -11.48 -15.33
CA GLU A 7 -4.84 -12.15 -16.56
C GLU A 7 -6.16 -11.56 -17.09
N LEU A 8 -7.07 -11.16 -16.21
CA LEU A 8 -8.31 -10.47 -16.59
C LEU A 8 -8.02 -9.11 -17.24
N LEU A 9 -7.13 -8.30 -16.65
CA LEU A 9 -6.75 -6.99 -17.18
C LEU A 9 -6.06 -7.11 -18.55
N ILE A 10 -5.16 -8.09 -18.70
CA ILE A 10 -4.52 -8.41 -19.99
C ILE A 10 -5.57 -8.82 -21.03
N GLY A 11 -6.54 -9.65 -20.63
CA GLY A 11 -7.66 -10.07 -21.48
C GLY A 11 -8.50 -8.87 -21.97
N ILE A 12 -8.86 -7.96 -21.06
CA ILE A 12 -9.59 -6.72 -21.39
C ILE A 12 -8.78 -5.87 -22.37
N LYS A 13 -7.48 -5.68 -22.12
CA LYS A 13 -6.59 -4.93 -23.02
C LYS A 13 -6.56 -5.56 -24.42
N ASN A 14 -6.45 -6.88 -24.50
CA ASN A 14 -6.46 -7.59 -25.78
C ASN A 14 -7.77 -7.42 -26.55
N ILE A 15 -8.92 -7.42 -25.88
CA ILE A 15 -10.22 -7.13 -26.50
C ILE A 15 -10.26 -5.68 -27.02
N ILE A 16 -9.76 -4.74 -26.21
CA ILE A 16 -9.68 -3.33 -26.60
C ILE A 16 -8.89 -3.15 -27.91
N PHE A 17 -7.68 -3.70 -28.00
CA PHE A 17 -6.82 -3.50 -29.17
C PHE A 17 -7.27 -4.29 -30.40
N ASN A 18 -7.67 -5.55 -30.21
CA ASN A 18 -7.89 -6.47 -31.34
C ASN A 18 -9.34 -6.48 -31.84
N ILE A 19 -10.30 -6.00 -31.03
CA ILE A 19 -11.73 -6.06 -31.35
C ILE A 19 -12.34 -4.66 -31.37
N LEU A 20 -12.19 -3.88 -30.31
CA LEU A 20 -12.86 -2.57 -30.22
C LEU A 20 -12.20 -1.51 -31.10
N LEU A 21 -10.89 -1.31 -30.97
CA LEU A 21 -10.17 -0.22 -31.65
C LEU A 21 -10.35 -0.22 -33.19
N PRO A 22 -10.34 -1.36 -33.90
CA PRO A 22 -10.56 -1.41 -35.35
C PRO A 22 -11.97 -0.96 -35.78
N GLU A 23 -12.98 -1.19 -34.94
CA GLU A 23 -14.39 -0.90 -35.23
C GLU A 23 -14.75 0.57 -34.96
N LEU A 24 -13.91 1.31 -34.23
CA LEU A 24 -14.16 2.72 -33.92
C LEU A 24 -13.91 3.60 -35.14
N GLN A 25 -14.93 4.35 -35.55
CA GLN A 25 -14.81 5.32 -36.65
C GLN A 25 -14.49 6.75 -36.17
N SER A 26 -14.83 7.08 -34.91
CA SER A 26 -14.55 8.39 -34.32
C SER A 26 -13.13 8.48 -33.80
N GLU A 27 -12.40 9.52 -34.21
CA GLU A 27 -11.05 9.82 -33.71
C GLU A 27 -11.06 10.06 -32.19
N GLN A 28 -12.07 10.77 -31.69
CA GLN A 28 -12.24 10.99 -30.24
C GLN A 28 -12.42 9.66 -29.50
N ALA A 29 -13.24 8.75 -30.04
CA ALA A 29 -13.47 7.44 -29.41
C ALA A 29 -12.18 6.60 -29.42
N ARG A 30 -11.41 6.63 -30.52
CA ARG A 30 -10.09 5.98 -30.58
C ARG A 30 -9.15 6.53 -29.52
N GLY A 31 -9.08 7.86 -29.38
CA GLY A 31 -8.26 8.51 -28.34
C GLY A 31 -8.64 8.08 -26.92
N GLN A 32 -9.93 8.04 -26.60
CA GLN A 32 -10.41 7.59 -25.28
C GLN A 32 -10.08 6.12 -24.98
N VAL A 33 -10.19 5.25 -26.00
CA VAL A 33 -9.87 3.83 -25.85
C VAL A 33 -8.36 3.61 -25.70
N MET A 34 -7.53 4.35 -26.46
CA MET A 34 -6.08 4.36 -26.27
C MET A 34 -5.72 4.81 -24.85
N TYR A 35 -6.32 5.89 -24.34
CA TYR A 35 -6.09 6.34 -22.97
C TYR A 35 -6.50 5.29 -21.93
N SER A 36 -7.65 4.64 -22.13
CA SER A 36 -8.11 3.54 -21.26
C SER A 36 -7.11 2.37 -21.23
N SER A 37 -6.47 2.07 -22.34
CA SER A 37 -5.44 1.03 -22.40
C SER A 37 -4.20 1.37 -21.57
N VAL A 38 -3.80 2.65 -21.54
CA VAL A 38 -2.69 3.12 -20.71
C VAL A 38 -3.03 3.01 -19.23
N LEU A 39 -4.28 3.34 -18.84
CA LEU A 39 -4.75 3.14 -17.47
C LEU A 39 -4.73 1.66 -17.07
N ILE A 40 -5.08 0.74 -17.97
CA ILE A 40 -4.99 -0.70 -17.70
C ILE A 40 -3.53 -1.13 -17.48
N ASP A 41 -2.57 -0.60 -18.25
CA ASP A 41 -1.15 -0.89 -18.03
C ASP A 41 -0.67 -0.42 -16.66
N HIS A 42 -1.15 0.74 -16.20
CA HIS A 42 -0.85 1.24 -14.86
C HIS A 42 -1.43 0.33 -13.77
N LEU A 43 -2.66 -0.15 -13.96
CA LEU A 43 -3.29 -1.09 -13.03
C LEU A 43 -2.54 -2.41 -12.97
N ILE A 44 -2.10 -2.95 -14.11
CA ILE A 44 -1.30 -4.19 -14.16
C ILE A 44 0.01 -4.01 -13.40
N ALA A 45 0.78 -2.97 -13.74
CA ALA A 45 2.08 -2.72 -13.12
C ALA A 45 1.96 -2.48 -11.61
N ARG A 46 0.91 -1.78 -11.18
CA ARG A 46 0.65 -1.53 -9.76
C ARG A 46 0.21 -2.77 -9.00
N TRP A 47 -0.61 -3.63 -9.62
CA TRP A 47 -1.16 -4.82 -8.97
C TRP A 47 -0.06 -5.78 -8.50
N GLU A 48 1.02 -5.91 -9.28
CA GLU A 48 2.16 -6.79 -8.94
C GLU A 48 2.96 -6.30 -7.73
N ILE A 49 2.90 -5.00 -7.42
CA ILE A 49 3.74 -4.36 -6.40
C ILE A 49 2.94 -4.05 -5.13
N GLU A 50 1.67 -3.65 -5.26
CA GLU A 50 0.85 -3.20 -4.13
C GLU A 50 0.60 -4.31 -3.10
N GLY A 51 0.36 -5.54 -3.55
CA GLY A 51 0.20 -6.70 -2.66
C GLY A 51 1.40 -6.95 -1.75
N PRO A 52 2.61 -7.18 -2.31
CA PRO A 52 3.84 -7.31 -1.55
C PRO A 52 4.10 -6.13 -0.61
N LEU A 53 3.93 -4.89 -1.09
CA LEU A 53 4.14 -3.70 -0.28
C LEU A 53 3.22 -3.64 0.95
N LEU A 54 1.95 -4.02 0.81
CA LEU A 54 1.01 -4.06 1.93
C LEU A 54 1.40 -5.11 2.98
N LEU A 55 1.98 -6.24 2.56
CA LEU A 55 2.46 -7.28 3.48
C LEU A 55 3.74 -6.83 4.22
N GLU A 56 4.68 -6.21 3.50
CA GLU A 56 5.87 -5.62 4.11
C GLU A 56 5.52 -4.53 5.13
N GLU A 57 4.66 -3.59 4.74
CA GLU A 57 4.20 -2.51 5.62
C GLU A 57 3.56 -3.06 6.89
N ARG A 58 2.76 -4.13 6.76
CA ARG A 58 2.13 -4.78 7.90
C ARG A 58 3.15 -5.33 8.89
N ALA A 59 4.16 -6.04 8.38
CA ALA A 59 5.22 -6.60 9.23
C ALA A 59 5.97 -5.48 9.98
N GLU A 60 6.29 -4.39 9.29
CA GLU A 60 6.93 -3.22 9.90
C GLU A 60 6.05 -2.55 10.95
N LEU A 61 4.76 -2.30 10.65
CA LEU A 61 3.82 -1.68 11.58
C LEU A 61 3.62 -2.55 12.83
N ARG A 62 3.47 -3.86 12.66
CA ARG A 62 3.35 -4.80 13.80
C ARG A 62 4.61 -4.77 14.68
N ALA A 63 5.80 -4.79 14.09
CA ALA A 63 7.05 -4.71 14.83
C ALA A 63 7.19 -3.38 15.58
N LEU A 64 6.90 -2.25 14.92
CA LEU A 64 6.94 -0.92 15.51
C LEU A 64 5.96 -0.77 16.68
N LEU A 65 4.71 -1.20 16.51
CA LEU A 65 3.68 -1.12 17.54
C LEU A 65 3.99 -2.04 18.74
N THR A 66 4.51 -3.24 18.48
CA THR A 66 4.97 -4.15 19.56
C THR A 66 6.13 -3.54 20.34
N GLN A 67 7.10 -2.92 19.66
CA GLN A 67 8.19 -2.20 20.31
C GLN A 67 7.67 -1.02 21.12
N ALA A 68 6.67 -0.30 20.60
CA ALA A 68 6.06 0.83 21.29
C ALA A 68 5.39 0.44 22.61
N LEU A 69 4.60 -0.65 22.62
CA LEU A 69 4.03 -1.21 23.85
C LEU A 69 5.11 -1.57 24.88
N ALA A 70 6.20 -2.20 24.44
CA ALA A 70 7.29 -2.58 25.34
C ALA A 70 8.04 -1.39 25.98
N VAL A 71 8.00 -0.21 25.34
CA VAL A 71 8.72 1.00 25.79
C VAL A 71 7.82 1.97 26.55
N LEU A 72 6.59 2.18 26.07
CA LEU A 72 5.66 3.17 26.61
C LEU A 72 4.69 2.56 27.65
N GLY A 73 4.63 1.23 27.73
CA GLY A 73 3.69 0.50 28.58
C GLY A 73 2.38 0.17 27.87
N ASP A 74 1.43 -0.37 28.63
CA ASP A 74 0.14 -0.83 28.10
C ASP A 74 -0.66 0.33 27.49
N ASP A 75 -0.99 0.20 26.20
CA ASP A 75 -1.90 1.09 25.48
C ASP A 75 -2.94 0.23 24.75
N ALA A 76 -4.17 0.25 25.28
CA ALA A 76 -5.29 -0.55 24.76
C ALA A 76 -5.57 -0.31 23.26
N ARG A 77 -5.23 0.87 22.72
CA ARG A 77 -5.41 1.16 21.29
C ARG A 77 -4.39 0.43 20.44
N ILE A 78 -3.17 0.28 20.93
CA ILE A 78 -2.12 -0.48 20.25
C ILE A 78 -2.47 -1.97 20.30
N ASP A 79 -2.89 -2.48 21.46
CA ASP A 79 -3.34 -3.87 21.59
C ASP A 79 -4.52 -4.18 20.67
N GLU A 80 -5.53 -3.31 20.62
CA GLU A 80 -6.69 -3.47 19.74
C GLU A 80 -6.26 -3.46 18.26
N ALA A 81 -5.36 -2.56 17.86
CA ALA A 81 -4.87 -2.49 16.49
C ALA A 81 -4.06 -3.73 16.10
N LEU A 82 -3.22 -4.25 17.00
CA LEU A 82 -2.46 -5.48 16.80
C LEU A 82 -3.37 -6.72 16.73
N ALA A 83 -4.41 -6.78 17.57
CA ALA A 83 -5.39 -7.86 17.56
C ALA A 83 -6.25 -7.84 16.28
N ALA A 84 -6.68 -6.67 15.83
CA ALA A 84 -7.43 -6.49 14.59
C ALA A 84 -6.58 -6.84 13.35
N ALA A 85 -5.26 -6.73 13.45
CA ALA A 85 -4.31 -7.15 12.43
C ALA A 85 -3.93 -8.65 12.53
N SER A 86 -4.89 -9.55 12.82
CA SER A 86 -4.67 -11.01 12.84
C SER A 86 -4.26 -11.57 11.47
N ASP A 87 -3.35 -12.54 11.39
CA ASP A 87 -2.68 -12.97 10.14
C ASP A 87 -3.64 -13.43 9.00
N THR A 88 -4.88 -13.78 9.34
CA THR A 88 -5.95 -14.20 8.42
C THR A 88 -6.77 -13.03 7.86
N VAL A 89 -6.11 -12.03 7.26
CA VAL A 89 -6.85 -10.95 6.58
C VAL A 89 -7.28 -11.39 5.18
N ALA A 90 -8.60 -11.33 4.92
CA ALA A 90 -9.22 -11.72 3.65
C ALA A 90 -9.01 -10.66 2.55
N GLY A 91 -7.82 -10.67 1.94
CA GLY A 91 -7.51 -9.97 0.70
C GLY A 91 -6.99 -8.53 0.83
N PRO A 92 -6.55 -7.92 -0.29
CA PRO A 92 -5.77 -6.66 -0.28
C PRO A 92 -6.50 -5.48 0.35
N ARG A 93 -7.82 -5.36 0.16
CA ARG A 93 -8.61 -4.25 0.72
C ARG A 93 -8.70 -4.32 2.24
N ALA A 94 -8.92 -5.51 2.79
CA ALA A 94 -8.96 -5.70 4.22
C ALA A 94 -7.56 -5.50 4.83
N LEU A 95 -6.51 -5.91 4.10
CA LEU A 95 -5.12 -5.70 4.51
C LEU A 95 -4.76 -4.21 4.57
N ALA A 96 -5.11 -3.45 3.53
CA ALA A 96 -4.93 -2.00 3.50
C ALA A 96 -5.68 -1.30 4.64
N ALA A 97 -6.91 -1.70 4.93
CA ALA A 97 -7.69 -1.14 6.04
C ALA A 97 -7.06 -1.46 7.42
N ALA A 98 -6.50 -2.66 7.61
CA ALA A 98 -5.80 -3.02 8.82
C ALA A 98 -4.50 -2.21 8.99
N ASN A 99 -3.70 -2.07 7.92
CA ASN A 99 -2.51 -1.24 7.91
C ASN A 99 -2.84 0.21 8.22
N GLU A 100 -3.92 0.76 7.66
CA GLU A 100 -4.34 2.13 7.93
C GLU A 100 -4.63 2.36 9.40
N ARG A 101 -5.37 1.46 10.05
CA ARG A 101 -5.64 1.56 11.50
C ARG A 101 -4.35 1.61 12.30
N MET A 102 -3.39 0.73 12.02
CA MET A 102 -2.08 0.74 12.68
C MET A 102 -1.29 2.03 12.40
N ARG A 103 -1.28 2.50 11.15
CA ARG A 103 -0.60 3.73 10.72
C ARG A 103 -1.11 4.98 11.43
N THR A 104 -2.42 5.07 11.70
CA THR A 104 -3.00 6.23 12.41
C THR A 104 -2.47 6.41 13.83
N LEU A 105 -1.90 5.36 14.44
CA LEU A 105 -1.29 5.42 15.77
C LEU A 105 0.11 6.02 15.75
N VAL A 106 0.84 5.93 14.63
CA VAL A 106 2.25 6.34 14.52
C VAL A 106 2.47 7.82 14.88
N PRO A 107 1.65 8.79 14.42
CA PRO A 107 1.80 10.19 14.83
C PRO A 107 1.51 10.44 16.31
N ALA A 108 0.66 9.62 16.95
CA ALA A 108 0.42 9.71 18.39
C ALA A 108 1.63 9.19 19.17
N LEU A 109 2.23 8.08 18.74
CA LEU A 109 3.46 7.52 19.31
C LEU A 109 4.63 8.50 19.20
N ALA A 110 4.81 9.11 18.03
CA ALA A 110 5.86 10.09 17.81
C ALA A 110 5.76 11.30 18.75
N ARG A 111 4.54 11.73 19.09
CA ARG A 111 4.28 12.85 20.02
C ARG A 111 4.40 12.46 21.50
N ALA A 112 4.15 11.20 21.83
CA ALA A 112 4.24 10.70 23.20
C ALA A 112 5.70 10.46 23.65
N LEU A 113 6.63 10.35 22.71
CA LEU A 113 8.04 10.15 22.99
C LEU A 113 8.70 11.41 23.59
N PRO A 114 9.35 11.31 24.76
CA PRO A 114 10.09 12.44 25.30
C PRO A 114 11.33 12.72 24.43
N PRO A 115 11.73 14.00 24.27
CA PRO A 115 12.87 14.40 23.44
C PRO A 115 14.20 13.86 23.97
N GLU A 116 14.29 13.68 25.29
CA GLU A 116 15.38 13.03 25.99
C GLU A 116 14.81 11.83 26.75
N GLY A 117 15.49 10.69 26.68
CA GLY A 117 15.00 9.47 27.30
C GLY A 117 16.06 8.36 27.30
N ALA A 118 15.73 7.28 27.99
CA ALA A 118 16.56 6.07 28.02
C ALA A 118 16.85 5.54 26.61
N ALA A 119 17.92 4.76 26.45
CA ALA A 119 18.35 4.23 25.15
C ALA A 119 17.20 3.57 24.34
N ARG A 120 16.31 2.83 25.01
CA ARG A 120 15.12 2.20 24.39
C ARG A 120 14.12 3.20 23.79
N VAL A 121 13.96 4.36 24.40
CA VAL A 121 13.10 5.45 23.91
C VAL A 121 13.71 6.08 22.65
N GLN A 122 15.03 6.29 22.66
CA GLN A 122 15.76 6.81 21.50
C GLN A 122 15.74 5.83 20.32
N GLU A 123 15.84 4.53 20.61
CA GLU A 123 15.70 3.46 19.64
C GLU A 123 14.31 3.47 19.00
N LEU A 124 13.24 3.53 19.81
CA LEU A 124 11.87 3.63 19.27
C LEU A 124 11.69 4.89 18.41
N ALA A 125 12.24 6.03 18.83
CA ALA A 125 12.22 7.25 18.03
C ALA A 125 12.94 7.08 16.68
N ALA A 126 14.06 6.35 16.66
CA ALA A 126 14.77 6.01 15.43
C ALA A 126 13.95 5.07 14.53
N THR A 127 13.30 4.06 15.10
CA THR A 127 12.38 3.15 14.40
C THR A 127 11.23 3.90 13.74
N ILE A 128 10.57 4.82 14.46
CA ILE A 128 9.48 5.64 13.92
C ILE A 128 9.98 6.51 12.75
N ARG A 129 11.13 7.17 12.89
CA ARG A 129 11.72 7.96 11.80
C ARG A 129 12.07 7.09 10.59
N ALA A 130 12.59 5.88 10.81
CA ALA A 130 12.88 4.93 9.74
C ALA A 130 11.60 4.49 9.01
N TYR A 131 10.54 4.15 9.76
CA TYR A 131 9.22 3.83 9.20
C TYR A 131 8.68 4.97 8.33
N ILE A 132 8.69 6.22 8.82
CA ILE A 132 8.20 7.38 8.05
C ILE A 132 8.97 7.56 6.73
N ARG A 133 10.31 7.40 6.76
CA ARG A 133 11.12 7.46 5.53
C ARG A 133 10.82 6.32 4.58
N ASN A 134 10.65 5.09 5.10
CA ASN A 134 10.28 3.94 4.29
C ASN A 134 8.90 4.12 3.66
N GLN A 135 7.94 4.68 4.40
CA GLN A 135 6.62 4.98 3.88
C GLN A 135 6.69 5.96 2.71
N HIS A 136 7.45 7.05 2.86
CA HIS A 136 7.65 8.00 1.76
C HIS A 136 8.27 7.33 0.52
N ARG A 137 9.25 6.43 0.71
CA ARG A 137 9.84 5.65 -0.38
C ARG A 137 8.81 4.74 -1.07
N ARG A 138 7.92 4.08 -0.32
CA ARG A 138 6.84 3.24 -0.89
C ARG A 138 5.87 4.08 -1.72
N ASP A 139 5.48 5.24 -1.20
CA ASP A 139 4.59 6.16 -1.90
C ASP A 139 5.23 6.61 -3.23
N GLN A 140 6.53 6.91 -3.23
CA GLN A 140 7.28 7.22 -4.46
C GLN A 140 7.34 6.04 -5.44
N GLN A 141 7.49 4.80 -4.96
CA GLN A 141 7.46 3.61 -5.82
C GLN A 141 6.09 3.45 -6.51
N LEU A 142 5.01 3.64 -5.77
CA LEU A 142 3.65 3.58 -6.32
C LEU A 142 3.38 4.70 -7.32
N VAL A 143 3.91 5.91 -7.08
CA VAL A 143 3.82 7.03 -8.02
C VAL A 143 4.65 6.78 -9.28
N ALA A 144 5.87 6.25 -9.15
CA ALA A 144 6.74 5.95 -10.30
C ALA A 144 6.14 4.89 -11.22
N VAL A 145 5.50 3.86 -10.66
CA VAL A 145 4.74 2.86 -11.42
C VAL A 145 3.51 3.46 -12.09
N GLY A 146 2.94 4.51 -11.51
CA GLY A 146 1.82 5.28 -12.06
C GLY A 146 2.24 6.44 -12.97
N GLY A 147 3.53 6.58 -13.30
CA GLY A 147 4.03 7.63 -14.17
C GLY A 147 3.69 7.32 -15.63
N LEU A 148 2.88 8.19 -16.23
CA LEU A 148 2.64 8.18 -17.68
C LEU A 148 3.91 8.68 -18.39
N GLU A 149 4.77 7.79 -18.86
CA GLU A 149 5.80 8.14 -19.84
C GLU A 149 5.10 8.36 -21.20
N TRP A 150 5.12 9.60 -21.69
CA TRP A 150 4.53 10.01 -22.96
C TRP A 150 5.55 9.96 -24.10
#